data_AF-A0A954HU39-F1
#
_entry.id   AF-A0A954HU39-F1
#
_cell.length_a   1.000
_cell.length_b   1.000
_cell.length_c   1.000
_cell.angle_alpha   90.00
_cell.angle_beta   90.00
_cell.angle_gamma   90.00
#
_symmetry.space_group_name_H-M   'P 1'
#
loop_
_entity.id
_entity.type
_entity.pdbx_description
1 polymer ?
#
loop_
_entity_poly.entity_id
_entity_poly.type
_entity_poly.pdbx_seq_one_letter_code
_entity_poly.pdbx_strand_id
1 'polypeptide(L)'
;MFGQAGETEFDLRFDMFGIPVRIHPIFWLSSAWLVWDGDDPARVFVGVLCVLVSVLVHELGHALMSRRYGYPSEIVLYFLGGYATATRFSTWKNVRVSAAGPLAGLGLFALTYFSFRYLARNHIQLLTSDHVIGYSIVWLLFMNLMWSVINLVPCLPLDGGRIAQQLIEHYSPRGAALRVVQWSIASSGAVCLWGVYCINHPEANMIPIPQILLPGLPVEMIQPDPKFLTIFFGILCAQHVANYNELQGRH
;
A
#
# COMPACT_ATOMS: atom_id res chain seq x y z
N MET A 1 -13.13 7.00 4.08
CA MET A 1 -12.62 7.95 3.06
C MET A 1 -12.58 7.35 1.65
N PHE A 2 -12.92 6.07 1.45
CA PHE A 2 -13.72 5.68 0.31
C PHE A 2 -14.89 4.89 0.91
N GLY A 3 -16.13 5.22 0.52
CA GLY A 3 -17.31 4.51 1.03
C GLY A 3 -17.21 3.01 0.72
N GLN A 4 -18.03 2.18 1.35
CA GLN A 4 -18.23 0.82 0.83
C GLN A 4 -18.58 0.97 -0.64
N ALA A 5 -17.68 0.54 -1.52
CA ALA A 5 -17.90 0.59 -2.94
C ALA A 5 -19.19 -0.16 -3.23
N GLY A 6 -20.20 0.57 -3.70
CA GLY A 6 -21.47 -0.03 -4.12
C GLY A 6 -21.19 -1.18 -5.08
N GLU A 7 -21.97 -2.24 -4.97
CA GLU A 7 -21.88 -3.32 -5.94
C GLU A 7 -22.32 -2.80 -7.32
N THR A 8 -21.60 -3.21 -8.36
CA THR A 8 -21.98 -2.91 -9.74
C THR A 8 -22.14 -4.20 -10.53
N GLU A 9 -22.94 -4.16 -11.59
CA GLU A 9 -23.11 -5.29 -12.52
C GLU A 9 -21.81 -5.64 -13.27
N PHE A 10 -20.84 -4.71 -13.26
CA PHE A 10 -19.53 -4.85 -13.92
C PHE A 10 -18.42 -5.31 -12.96
N ASP A 11 -18.75 -5.66 -11.72
CA ASP A 11 -17.79 -6.18 -10.76
C ASP A 11 -17.28 -7.56 -11.23
N LEU A 12 -15.96 -7.70 -11.36
CA LEU A 12 -15.36 -9.02 -11.60
C LEU A 12 -15.33 -9.79 -10.27
N ARG A 13 -15.93 -10.98 -10.24
CA ARG A 13 -16.01 -11.83 -9.05
C ARG A 13 -15.40 -13.21 -9.30
N PHE A 14 -14.56 -13.67 -8.38
CA PHE A 14 -14.00 -15.02 -8.38
C PHE A 14 -13.66 -15.46 -6.96
N ASP A 15 -13.39 -16.76 -6.76
CA ASP A 15 -12.90 -17.29 -5.48
C ASP A 15 -11.40 -17.58 -5.56
N MET A 16 -10.65 -17.20 -4.52
CA MET A 16 -9.23 -17.49 -4.38
C MET A 16 -8.97 -18.12 -3.02
N PHE A 17 -8.57 -19.39 -3.00
CA PHE A 17 -8.33 -20.17 -1.77
C PHE A 17 -9.55 -20.26 -0.84
N GLY A 18 -10.79 -20.15 -1.32
CA GLY A 18 -11.99 -20.06 -0.49
C GLY A 18 -12.22 -18.66 0.10
N ILE A 19 -11.64 -17.62 -0.50
CA ILE A 19 -11.86 -16.20 -0.20
C ILE A 19 -12.53 -15.58 -1.43
N PRO A 20 -13.77 -15.06 -1.32
CA PRO A 20 -14.39 -14.30 -2.38
C PRO A 20 -13.57 -13.04 -2.69
N VAL A 21 -13.27 -12.82 -3.96
CA VAL A 21 -12.57 -11.64 -4.48
C VAL A 21 -13.50 -10.90 -5.43
N ARG A 22 -13.63 -9.59 -5.20
CA ARG A 22 -14.42 -8.67 -6.01
C ARG A 22 -13.54 -7.53 -6.48
N ILE A 23 -13.53 -7.25 -7.77
CA ILE A 23 -12.77 -6.14 -8.36
C ILE A 23 -13.75 -5.16 -8.99
N HIS A 24 -13.80 -3.95 -8.44
CA HIS A 24 -14.66 -2.89 -8.93
C HIS A 24 -14.07 -2.24 -10.20
N PRO A 25 -14.88 -1.83 -11.20
CA PRO A 25 -14.38 -1.25 -12.46
C PRO A 25 -13.38 -0.09 -12.31
N ILE A 26 -13.59 0.76 -11.29
CA ILE A 26 -12.70 1.90 -11.01
C ILE A 26 -11.27 1.47 -10.64
N PHE A 27 -11.07 0.24 -10.15
CA PHE A 27 -9.74 -0.31 -9.90
C PHE A 27 -8.93 -0.37 -11.20
N TRP A 28 -9.53 -0.86 -12.28
CA TRP A 28 -8.88 -0.96 -13.58
C TRP A 28 -8.53 0.43 -14.15
N LEU A 29 -9.46 1.38 -14.06
CA LEU A 29 -9.25 2.75 -14.55
C LEU A 29 -8.15 3.48 -13.76
N SER A 30 -8.18 3.38 -12.44
CA SER A 30 -7.17 4.02 -11.59
C SER A 30 -5.79 3.36 -11.73
N SER A 31 -5.74 2.03 -11.88
CA SER A 31 -4.49 1.31 -12.17
C SER A 31 -3.93 1.73 -13.52
N ALA A 32 -4.76 1.80 -14.56
CA ALA A 32 -4.34 2.21 -15.90
C ALA A 32 -3.82 3.66 -15.91
N TRP A 33 -4.47 4.56 -15.17
CA TRP A 33 -4.01 5.93 -14.99
C TRP A 33 -2.66 6.00 -14.25
N LEU A 34 -2.47 5.17 -13.21
CA LEU A 34 -1.22 5.14 -12.43
C LEU A 34 -0.02 4.69 -13.27
N VAL A 35 -0.21 3.70 -14.14
CA VAL A 35 0.89 3.13 -14.96
C VAL A 35 0.99 3.74 -16.35
N TRP A 36 0.17 4.77 -16.65
CA TRP A 36 0.11 5.37 -17.97
C TRP A 36 1.43 6.05 -18.33
N ASP A 37 2.11 5.52 -19.35
CA ASP A 37 3.33 6.10 -19.91
C ASP A 37 3.08 6.82 -21.26
N GLY A 38 1.90 6.66 -21.86
CA GLY A 38 1.47 7.35 -23.08
C GLY A 38 2.01 6.78 -24.38
N ASP A 39 2.89 5.78 -24.32
CA ASP A 39 3.66 5.32 -25.47
C ASP A 39 3.30 3.89 -25.90
N ASP A 40 3.10 2.96 -24.95
CA ASP A 40 2.92 1.53 -25.25
C ASP A 40 1.75 0.89 -24.49
N PRO A 41 0.64 0.56 -25.18
CA PRO A 41 -0.51 -0.13 -24.58
C PRO A 41 -0.15 -1.46 -23.90
N ALA A 42 0.88 -2.17 -24.38
CA ALA A 42 1.31 -3.43 -23.78
C ALA A 42 1.96 -3.20 -22.40
N ARG A 43 2.75 -2.12 -22.24
CA ARG A 43 3.32 -1.73 -20.95
C ARG A 43 2.23 -1.32 -19.97
N VAL A 44 1.26 -0.51 -20.41
CA VAL A 44 0.10 -0.15 -19.58
C VAL A 44 -0.65 -1.41 -19.12
N PHE A 45 -0.95 -2.34 -20.02
CA PHE A 45 -1.61 -3.60 -19.66
C PHE A 45 -0.82 -4.39 -18.60
N VAL A 46 0.49 -4.55 -18.80
CA VAL A 46 1.37 -5.29 -17.88
C VAL A 46 1.50 -4.56 -16.54
N GLY A 47 1.59 -3.24 -16.55
CA GLY A 47 1.61 -2.41 -15.35
C GLY A 47 0.34 -2.57 -14.53
N VAL A 48 -0.83 -2.57 -15.18
CA VAL A 48 -2.13 -2.84 -14.52
C VAL A 48 -2.14 -4.22 -13.87
N LEU A 49 -1.60 -5.24 -14.54
CA LEU A 49 -1.46 -6.58 -13.95
C LEU A 49 -0.51 -6.58 -12.74
N CYS A 50 0.60 -5.82 -12.80
CA CYS A 50 1.53 -5.70 -11.66
C CYS A 50 0.86 -5.01 -10.46
N VAL A 51 0.08 -3.96 -10.69
CA VAL A 51 -0.72 -3.28 -9.66
C VAL A 51 -1.75 -4.25 -9.06
N LEU A 52 -2.50 -4.96 -9.91
CA LEU A 52 -3.46 -5.99 -9.49
C LEU A 52 -2.81 -7.03 -8.58
N VAL A 53 -1.72 -7.66 -9.03
CA VAL A 53 -1.03 -8.70 -8.25
C VAL A 53 -0.53 -8.14 -6.92
N SER A 54 0.04 -6.93 -6.92
CA SER A 54 0.61 -6.32 -5.71
C SER A 54 -0.47 -6.00 -4.68
N VAL A 55 -1.56 -5.34 -5.09
CA VAL A 55 -2.68 -5.01 -4.19
C VAL A 55 -3.40 -6.29 -3.74
N LEU A 56 -3.61 -7.25 -4.65
CA LEU A 56 -4.25 -8.53 -4.30
C LEU A 56 -3.42 -9.31 -3.28
N VAL A 57 -2.10 -9.39 -3.42
CA VAL A 57 -1.23 -10.07 -2.46
C VAL A 57 -1.23 -9.38 -1.10
N HIS A 58 -1.25 -8.04 -1.09
CA HIS A 58 -1.43 -7.26 0.14
C HIS A 58 -2.75 -7.62 0.84
N GLU A 59 -3.88 -7.52 0.14
CA GLU A 59 -5.20 -7.82 0.72
C GLU A 59 -5.35 -9.30 1.12
N LEU A 60 -4.73 -10.21 0.36
CA LEU A 60 -4.68 -11.63 0.68
C LEU A 60 -3.94 -11.86 2.00
N GLY A 61 -2.90 -11.08 2.31
CA GLY A 61 -2.22 -11.11 3.61
C GLY A 61 -3.20 -10.87 4.77
N HIS A 62 -4.02 -9.82 4.68
CA HIS A 62 -5.06 -9.54 5.67
C HIS A 62 -6.10 -10.68 5.74
N ALA A 63 -6.60 -11.12 4.59
CA ALA A 63 -7.65 -12.12 4.51
C ALA A 63 -7.23 -13.49 5.06
N LEU A 64 -6.01 -13.95 4.73
CA LEU A 64 -5.46 -15.20 5.25
C LEU A 64 -5.24 -15.14 6.77
N MET A 65 -4.75 -14.00 7.30
CA MET A 65 -4.59 -13.84 8.75
C MET A 65 -5.94 -13.81 9.47
N SER A 66 -6.96 -13.16 8.88
CA SER A 66 -8.34 -13.17 9.39
C SER A 66 -8.90 -14.60 9.47
N ARG A 67 -8.77 -15.36 8.38
CA ARG A 67 -9.22 -16.76 8.31
C ARG A 67 -8.47 -17.68 9.26
N ARG A 68 -7.17 -17.44 9.49
CA ARG A 68 -6.39 -18.16 10.51
C ARG A 68 -6.99 -18.00 11.91
N TYR A 69 -7.69 -16.90 12.18
CA TYR A 69 -8.42 -16.68 13.43
C TYR A 69 -9.86 -17.19 13.42
N GLY A 70 -10.31 -17.84 12.35
CA GLY A 70 -11.64 -18.46 12.24
C GLY A 70 -12.73 -17.51 11.74
N TYR A 71 -12.37 -16.36 11.17
CA TYR A 71 -13.34 -15.39 10.68
C TYR A 71 -13.42 -15.38 9.15
N PRO A 72 -14.62 -15.24 8.57
CA PRO A 72 -14.76 -15.09 7.14
C PRO A 72 -14.09 -13.80 6.67
N SER A 73 -13.59 -13.82 5.44
CA SER A 73 -12.98 -12.66 4.81
C SER A 73 -13.40 -12.60 3.35
N GLU A 74 -13.58 -11.39 2.85
CA GLU A 74 -13.76 -11.06 1.44
C GLU A 74 -12.68 -10.05 1.06
N ILE A 75 -12.22 -10.08 -0.18
CA ILE A 75 -11.31 -9.09 -0.75
C ILE A 75 -12.10 -8.24 -1.74
N VAL A 76 -12.23 -6.95 -1.47
CA VAL A 76 -12.80 -6.00 -2.43
C VAL A 76 -11.70 -5.06 -2.89
N LEU A 77 -11.37 -5.05 -4.17
CA LEU A 77 -10.43 -4.10 -4.77
C LEU A 77 -11.21 -2.90 -5.36
N TYR A 78 -10.90 -1.70 -4.87
CA TYR A 78 -11.54 -0.44 -5.23
C TYR A 78 -10.55 0.72 -5.28
N PHE A 79 -10.50 1.41 -6.42
CA PHE A 79 -9.54 2.48 -6.71
C PHE A 79 -8.10 1.94 -6.52
N LEU A 80 -7.26 2.60 -5.73
CA LEU A 80 -5.90 2.13 -5.43
C LEU A 80 -5.82 1.19 -4.23
N GLY A 81 -6.92 0.82 -3.57
CA GLY A 81 -6.88 -0.01 -2.36
C GLY A 81 -7.90 -1.13 -2.36
N GLY A 82 -7.98 -1.85 -1.23
CA GLY A 82 -9.07 -2.76 -0.96
C GLY A 82 -9.60 -2.62 0.46
N TYR A 83 -10.73 -3.26 0.74
CA TYR A 83 -11.17 -3.46 2.11
C TYR A 83 -11.65 -4.89 2.33
N ALA A 84 -11.26 -5.45 3.47
CA ALA A 84 -11.83 -6.68 4.00
C ALA A 84 -12.93 -6.35 5.01
N THR A 85 -13.95 -7.21 5.09
CA THR A 85 -15.10 -7.06 5.97
C THR A 85 -14.67 -6.92 7.43
N ALA A 86 -15.12 -5.84 8.09
CA ALA A 86 -14.66 -5.45 9.43
C ALA A 86 -15.15 -6.43 10.51
N THR A 87 -14.27 -7.33 10.92
CA THR A 87 -14.47 -8.21 12.07
C THR A 87 -13.80 -7.61 13.31
N ARG A 88 -14.48 -7.58 14.46
CA ARG A 88 -13.85 -7.17 15.73
C ARG A 88 -12.96 -8.29 16.27
N PHE A 89 -11.65 -8.09 16.23
CA PHE A 89 -10.69 -8.97 16.89
C PHE A 89 -10.21 -8.41 18.24
N SER A 90 -9.51 -9.22 19.03
CA SER A 90 -8.71 -8.72 20.16
C SER A 90 -7.54 -7.86 19.65
N THR A 91 -7.03 -6.96 20.48
CA THR A 91 -5.96 -6.00 20.12
C THR A 91 -4.82 -6.62 19.31
N TRP A 92 -4.20 -7.69 19.83
CA TRP A 92 -3.07 -8.32 19.17
C TRP A 92 -3.43 -9.08 17.88
N LYS A 93 -4.66 -9.58 17.78
CA LYS A 93 -5.16 -10.17 16.54
C LYS A 93 -5.36 -9.09 15.47
N ASN A 94 -5.94 -7.93 15.83
CA ASN A 94 -6.03 -6.78 14.92
C ASN A 94 -4.65 -6.31 14.46
N VAL A 95 -3.68 -6.16 15.37
CA VAL A 95 -2.30 -5.77 15.02
C VAL A 95 -1.70 -6.75 14.00
N ARG A 96 -1.86 -8.06 14.22
CA ARG A 96 -1.33 -9.08 13.30
C ARG A 96 -2.07 -9.09 11.96
N VAL A 97 -3.39 -8.89 11.95
CA VAL A 97 -4.17 -8.78 10.70
C VAL A 97 -3.71 -7.55 9.93
N SER A 98 -3.65 -6.37 10.56
CA SER A 98 -3.17 -5.14 9.91
C SER A 98 -1.72 -5.23 9.44
N ALA A 99 -0.84 -5.92 10.16
CA ALA A 99 0.54 -6.12 9.71
C ALA A 99 0.66 -7.14 8.56
N ALA A 100 -0.29 -8.06 8.42
CA ALA A 100 -0.16 -9.17 7.47
C ALA A 100 -0.18 -8.71 6.00
N GLY A 101 -0.92 -7.66 5.66
CA GLY A 101 -0.94 -7.13 4.29
C GLY A 101 0.39 -6.52 3.86
N PRO A 102 0.93 -5.52 4.58
CA PRO A 102 2.25 -4.98 4.29
C PRO A 102 3.37 -6.03 4.31
N LEU A 103 3.29 -7.01 5.21
CA LEU A 103 4.28 -8.10 5.24
C LEU A 103 4.17 -9.04 4.04
N ALA A 104 2.96 -9.29 3.51
CA ALA A 104 2.76 -10.06 2.29
C ALA A 104 3.32 -9.31 1.07
N GLY A 105 3.07 -8.00 0.97
CA GLY A 105 3.67 -7.14 -0.06
C GLY A 105 5.20 -7.13 0.00
N LEU A 106 5.79 -6.90 1.18
CA LEU A 106 7.25 -6.99 1.35
C LEU A 106 7.81 -8.38 1.06
N GLY A 107 7.04 -9.45 1.35
CA GLY A 107 7.39 -10.81 0.97
C GLY A 107 7.45 -10.99 -0.55
N LEU A 108 6.47 -10.46 -1.29
CA LEU A 108 6.48 -10.47 -2.75
C LEU A 108 7.59 -9.59 -3.33
N PHE A 109 7.90 -8.44 -2.72
CA PHE A 109 9.06 -7.62 -3.06
C PHE A 109 10.36 -8.45 -2.96
N ALA A 110 10.58 -9.09 -1.81
CA ALA A 110 11.78 -9.90 -1.58
C ALA A 110 11.87 -11.06 -2.58
N LEU A 111 10.75 -11.78 -2.80
CA LEU A 111 10.68 -12.88 -3.77
C LEU A 111 11.04 -12.40 -5.18
N THR A 112 10.48 -11.27 -5.62
CA THR A 112 10.74 -10.68 -6.94
C THR A 112 12.21 -10.27 -7.06
N TYR A 113 12.75 -9.60 -6.04
CA TYR A 113 14.14 -9.13 -6.03
C TYR A 113 15.14 -10.29 -6.09
N PHE A 114 14.97 -11.32 -5.25
CA PHE A 114 15.89 -12.46 -5.25
C PHE A 114 15.75 -13.32 -6.51
N SER A 115 14.55 -13.47 -7.05
CA SER A 115 14.33 -14.16 -8.34
C SER A 115 15.02 -13.42 -9.48
N PHE A 116 14.86 -12.10 -9.55
CA PHE A 116 15.57 -11.24 -10.50
C PHE A 116 17.10 -11.40 -10.37
N ARG A 117 17.64 -11.33 -9.15
CA ARG A 117 19.08 -11.47 -8.90
C ARG A 117 19.61 -12.84 -9.29
N TYR A 118 18.83 -13.90 -9.06
CA TYR A 118 19.19 -15.25 -9.45
C TYR A 118 19.21 -15.40 -10.98
N LEU A 119 18.19 -14.89 -11.67
CA LEU A 119 18.10 -14.96 -13.13
C LEU A 119 19.15 -14.09 -13.84
N ALA A 120 19.39 -12.87 -13.34
CA ALA A 120 20.38 -11.95 -13.89
C ALA A 120 21.82 -12.51 -13.87
N ARG A 121 22.13 -13.40 -12.92
CA ARG A 121 23.42 -14.11 -12.86
C ARG A 121 23.55 -15.18 -13.95
N ASN A 122 22.44 -15.72 -14.44
CA ASN A 122 22.42 -16.90 -15.31
C ASN A 122 22.11 -16.56 -16.77
N HIS A 123 21.29 -15.54 -17.09
CA HIS A 123 20.96 -15.14 -18.46
C HIS A 123 20.65 -13.63 -18.59
N ILE A 124 21.53 -12.87 -19.26
CA ILE A 124 21.58 -11.38 -19.21
C ILE A 124 20.63 -10.68 -20.20
N GLN A 125 20.09 -11.35 -21.21
CA GLN A 125 19.37 -10.71 -22.32
C GLN A 125 17.88 -10.41 -22.04
N LEU A 126 17.28 -10.94 -20.98
CA LEU A 126 15.84 -10.77 -20.66
C LEU A 126 15.52 -9.48 -19.90
N LEU A 127 16.53 -8.69 -19.53
CA LEU A 127 16.43 -7.58 -18.58
C LEU A 127 16.75 -6.21 -19.17
N THR A 128 16.87 -6.12 -20.50
CA THR A 128 16.87 -4.80 -21.16
C THR A 128 15.51 -4.15 -20.92
N SER A 129 15.51 -2.89 -20.49
CA SER A 129 14.33 -2.09 -20.13
C SER A 129 13.26 -2.00 -21.23
N ASP A 130 13.64 -2.36 -22.46
CA ASP A 130 12.73 -2.38 -23.61
C ASP A 130 11.79 -3.60 -23.60
N HIS A 131 12.11 -4.65 -22.85
CA HIS A 131 11.30 -5.87 -22.78
C HIS A 131 10.27 -5.81 -21.64
N VAL A 132 9.06 -6.27 -21.96
CA VAL A 132 7.90 -6.35 -21.05
C VAL A 132 8.24 -7.01 -19.71
N ILE A 133 9.14 -7.99 -19.69
CA ILE A 133 9.57 -8.70 -18.48
C ILE A 133 10.34 -7.76 -17.54
N GLY A 134 11.31 -7.00 -18.07
CA GLY A 134 12.06 -6.02 -17.28
C GLY A 134 11.14 -4.98 -16.66
N TYR A 135 10.21 -4.45 -17.47
CA TYR A 135 9.17 -3.53 -17.00
C TYR A 135 8.33 -4.13 -15.86
N SER A 136 7.85 -5.37 -16.01
CA SER A 136 7.06 -6.02 -14.95
C SER A 136 7.83 -6.22 -13.64
N ILE A 137 9.13 -6.53 -13.71
CA ILE A 137 9.97 -6.72 -12.51
C ILE A 137 10.11 -5.40 -11.76
N VAL A 138 10.43 -4.31 -12.48
CA VAL A 138 10.57 -2.99 -11.87
C VAL A 138 9.25 -2.54 -11.24
N TRP A 139 8.12 -2.72 -11.92
CA TRP A 139 6.81 -2.36 -11.38
C TRP A 139 6.38 -3.22 -10.20
N LEU A 140 6.66 -4.53 -10.19
CA LEU A 140 6.40 -5.38 -9.04
C LEU A 140 7.26 -4.98 -7.84
N LEU A 141 8.54 -4.67 -8.04
CA LEU A 141 9.41 -4.18 -6.98
C LEU A 141 8.91 -2.83 -6.44
N PHE A 142 8.64 -1.89 -7.33
CA PHE A 142 8.11 -0.57 -6.99
C PHE A 142 6.81 -0.67 -6.20
N MET A 143 5.79 -1.34 -6.76
CA MET A 143 4.46 -1.41 -6.14
C MET A 143 4.49 -2.12 -4.80
N ASN A 144 5.17 -3.26 -4.68
CA ASN A 144 5.19 -3.99 -3.41
C ASN A 144 5.97 -3.28 -2.31
N LEU A 145 7.04 -2.57 -2.66
CA LEU A 145 7.78 -1.75 -1.71
C LEU A 145 6.97 -0.52 -1.31
N MET A 146 6.57 0.29 -2.31
CA MET A 146 5.87 1.56 -2.09
C MET A 146 4.56 1.33 -1.33
N TRP A 147 3.71 0.42 -1.81
CA TRP A 147 2.40 0.16 -1.20
C TRP A 147 2.52 -0.32 0.25
N SER A 148 3.49 -1.20 0.53
CA SER A 148 3.72 -1.72 1.88
C SER A 148 4.27 -0.64 2.83
N VAL A 149 5.26 0.14 2.38
CA VAL A 149 5.88 1.19 3.20
C VAL A 149 4.88 2.30 3.51
N ILE A 150 4.09 2.74 2.52
CA ILE A 150 3.02 3.72 2.74
C ILE A 150 2.01 3.16 3.73
N ASN A 151 1.55 1.92 3.54
CA ASN A 151 0.56 1.34 4.46
C ASN A 151 1.09 1.15 5.88
N LEU A 152 2.40 1.10 6.12
CA LEU A 152 2.97 1.02 7.47
C LEU A 152 3.12 2.37 8.17
N VAL A 153 2.85 3.50 7.49
CA VAL A 153 2.84 4.82 8.14
C VAL A 153 1.75 4.84 9.22
N PRO A 154 2.04 5.33 10.45
CA PRO A 154 1.09 5.34 11.57
C PRO A 154 0.02 6.45 11.43
N CYS A 155 -0.69 6.44 10.31
CA CYS A 155 -1.72 7.40 9.92
C CYS A 155 -2.98 6.66 9.47
N LEU A 156 -4.14 6.95 10.06
CA LEU A 156 -5.40 6.38 9.56
C LEU A 156 -5.72 6.91 8.14
N PRO A 157 -6.37 6.14 7.26
CA PRO A 157 -6.91 4.79 7.47
C PRO A 157 -5.92 3.65 7.18
N LEU A 158 -4.63 3.94 6.99
CA LEU A 158 -3.58 2.98 6.62
C LEU A 158 -3.39 1.91 7.71
N ASP A 159 -2.81 0.78 7.33
CA ASP A 159 -2.62 -0.37 8.22
C ASP A 159 -1.77 -0.04 9.46
N GLY A 160 -0.70 0.74 9.30
CA GLY A 160 0.13 1.27 10.36
C GLY A 160 -0.66 2.18 11.30
N GLY A 161 -1.59 2.98 10.76
CA GLY A 161 -2.55 3.76 11.53
C GLY A 161 -3.48 2.88 12.37
N ARG A 162 -3.97 1.78 11.80
CA ARG A 162 -4.80 0.78 12.53
C ARG A 162 -3.98 0.07 13.61
N ILE A 163 -2.73 -0.27 13.34
CA ILE A 163 -1.81 -0.83 14.35
C ILE A 163 -1.62 0.17 15.50
N ALA A 164 -1.28 1.42 15.18
CA ALA A 164 -1.12 2.48 16.17
C ALA A 164 -2.41 2.69 16.98
N GLN A 165 -3.57 2.69 16.34
CA GLN A 165 -4.87 2.77 17.00
C GLN A 165 -5.05 1.66 18.05
N GLN A 166 -4.83 0.40 17.66
CA GLN A 166 -5.00 -0.73 18.57
C GLN A 166 -4.03 -0.67 19.75
N LEU A 167 -2.77 -0.29 19.52
CA LEU A 167 -1.78 -0.16 20.59
C LEU A 167 -2.11 1.00 21.53
N ILE A 168 -2.51 2.16 21.01
CA ILE A 168 -2.89 3.32 21.83
C ILE A 168 -4.13 3.00 22.66
N GLU A 169 -5.17 2.41 22.06
CA GLU A 169 -6.38 1.99 22.78
C GLU A 169 -6.08 0.98 23.90
N HIS A 170 -5.12 0.08 23.68
CA HIS A 170 -4.75 -0.95 24.65
C HIS A 170 -3.92 -0.41 25.82
N TYR A 171 -2.88 0.38 25.53
CA TYR A 171 -1.94 0.87 26.56
C TYR A 171 -2.36 2.19 27.19
N SER A 172 -3.18 2.98 26.50
CA SER A 172 -3.62 4.29 26.94
C SER A 172 -5.08 4.53 26.53
N PRO A 173 -6.06 3.94 27.24
CA PRO A 173 -7.46 3.99 26.82
C PRO A 173 -8.09 5.39 27.01
N ARG A 174 -7.70 6.13 28.05
CA ARG A 174 -8.30 7.44 28.37
C ARG A 174 -7.86 8.50 27.35
N GLY A 175 -8.76 8.96 26.48
CA GLY A 175 -8.42 9.90 25.41
C GLY A 175 -7.72 9.26 24.21
N ALA A 176 -7.84 7.93 24.05
CA ALA A 176 -7.22 7.20 22.94
C ALA A 176 -7.59 7.78 21.57
N ALA A 177 -8.87 8.08 21.34
CA ALA A 177 -9.36 8.62 20.06
C ALA A 177 -8.60 9.90 19.66
N LEU A 178 -8.43 10.84 20.60
CA LEU A 178 -7.71 12.08 20.35
C LEU A 178 -6.23 11.82 20.05
N ARG A 179 -5.58 10.94 20.82
CA ARG A 179 -4.17 10.58 20.60
C ARG A 179 -3.95 9.90 19.25
N VAL A 180 -4.85 9.03 18.82
CA VAL A 180 -4.76 8.35 17.52
C VAL A 180 -4.82 9.36 16.37
N VAL A 181 -5.72 10.34 16.47
CA VAL A 181 -5.80 11.43 15.49
C VAL A 181 -4.53 12.29 15.53
N GLN A 182 -4.03 12.65 16.71
CA GLN A 182 -2.76 13.39 16.84
C GLN A 182 -1.57 12.65 16.22
N TRP A 183 -1.46 11.34 16.44
CA TRP A 183 -0.45 10.50 15.80
C TRP A 183 -0.60 10.45 14.28
N SER A 184 -1.85 10.43 13.79
CA SER A 184 -2.13 10.47 12.35
C SER A 184 -1.76 11.82 11.73
N ILE A 185 -2.00 12.94 12.42
CA ILE A 185 -1.55 14.29 12.00
C ILE A 185 -0.02 14.34 11.98
N ALA A 186 0.63 13.93 13.08
CA ALA A 186 2.08 14.03 13.21
C ALA A 186 2.81 13.19 12.14
N SER A 187 2.38 11.95 11.92
CA SER A 187 3.01 11.06 10.95
C SER A 187 2.77 11.48 9.50
N SER A 188 1.52 11.81 9.13
CA SER A 188 1.22 12.31 7.78
C SER A 188 1.90 13.65 7.50
N GLY A 189 1.92 14.57 8.48
CA GLY A 189 2.65 15.82 8.40
C GLY A 189 4.16 15.61 8.22
N ALA A 190 4.77 14.69 8.96
CA ALA A 190 6.19 14.37 8.81
C ALA A 190 6.52 13.81 7.41
N VAL A 191 5.71 12.89 6.89
CA VAL A 191 5.90 12.35 5.53
C VAL A 191 5.67 13.43 4.47
N CYS A 192 4.68 14.29 4.64
CA CYS A 192 4.42 15.42 3.75
C CYS A 192 5.61 16.39 3.71
N LEU A 193 6.14 16.78 4.87
CA LEU A 193 7.32 17.67 4.96
C LEU A 193 8.57 17.01 4.38
N TRP A 194 8.75 15.70 4.58
CA TRP A 194 9.82 14.94 3.93
C TRP A 194 9.67 14.93 2.41
N GLY A 195 8.45 14.73 1.91
CA GLY A 195 8.16 14.84 0.47
C GLY A 195 8.48 16.23 -0.09
N VAL A 196 8.12 17.31 0.61
CA VAL A 196 8.50 18.68 0.24
C VAL A 196 10.02 18.84 0.22
N TYR A 197 10.74 18.26 1.19
CA TYR A 197 12.20 18.27 1.19
C TYR A 197 12.77 17.58 -0.05
N CYS A 198 12.32 16.36 -0.38
CA CYS A 198 12.73 15.61 -1.56
C CYS A 198 12.42 16.32 -2.89
N ILE A 199 11.30 17.06 -2.98
CA ILE A 199 11.00 17.87 -4.17
C ILE A 199 12.09 18.93 -4.42
N ASN A 200 12.69 19.46 -3.34
CA ASN A 200 13.72 20.49 -3.41
C ASN A 200 15.16 19.93 -3.41
N HIS A 201 15.33 18.62 -3.19
CA HIS A 201 16.62 17.92 -3.11
C HIS A 201 16.53 16.64 -3.96
N PRO A 202 16.74 16.72 -5.29
CA PRO A 202 16.57 15.59 -6.20
C PRO A 202 17.47 14.38 -5.90
N GLU A 203 18.56 14.58 -5.16
CA GLU A 203 19.45 13.53 -4.66
C GLU A 203 18.85 12.74 -3.47
N ALA A 204 17.81 13.27 -2.82
CA ALA A 204 17.16 12.66 -1.68
C ALA A 204 16.08 11.67 -2.10
N ASN A 205 16.24 10.41 -1.70
CA ASN A 205 15.27 9.36 -1.93
C ASN A 205 14.07 9.49 -0.97
N MET A 206 12.85 9.42 -1.54
CA MET A 206 11.62 9.51 -0.77
C MET A 206 11.48 8.38 0.24
N ILE A 207 11.85 7.16 -0.15
CA ILE A 207 12.06 6.03 0.76
C ILE A 207 13.57 5.88 0.97
N PRO A 208 14.09 6.19 2.18
CA PRO A 208 15.53 6.21 2.44
C PRO A 208 16.10 4.80 2.57
N ILE A 209 16.25 4.10 1.43
CA ILE A 209 16.83 2.76 1.35
C ILE A 209 18.31 2.88 0.98
N PRO A 210 19.22 2.42 1.85
CA PRO A 210 20.63 2.36 1.49
C PRO A 210 20.85 1.42 0.28
N GLN A 211 21.57 1.89 -0.74
CA GLN A 211 21.88 1.12 -1.96
C GLN A 211 22.55 -0.23 -1.67
N ILE A 212 23.27 -0.34 -0.54
CA ILE A 212 23.90 -1.58 -0.06
C ILE A 212 22.89 -2.70 0.24
N LEU A 213 21.63 -2.36 0.55
CA LEU A 213 20.58 -3.36 0.80
C LEU A 213 20.06 -3.99 -0.50
N LEU A 214 20.17 -3.29 -1.63
CA LEU A 214 19.65 -3.72 -2.93
C LEU A 214 20.75 -3.72 -4.00
N PRO A 215 21.82 -4.53 -3.86
CA PRO A 215 22.90 -4.55 -4.84
C PRO A 215 22.39 -4.90 -6.25
N GLY A 216 22.86 -4.18 -7.26
CA GLY A 216 22.50 -4.39 -8.66
C GLY A 216 21.07 -3.99 -9.05
N LEU A 217 20.36 -3.28 -8.18
CA LEU A 217 19.10 -2.60 -8.51
C LEU A 217 19.29 -1.12 -8.13
N PRO A 218 19.32 -0.18 -9.09
CA PRO A 218 19.34 1.24 -8.78
C PRO A 218 18.12 1.61 -7.94
N VAL A 219 18.34 2.11 -6.73
CA VAL A 219 17.26 2.41 -5.77
C VAL A 219 16.32 3.49 -6.32
N GLU A 220 16.82 4.35 -7.20
CA GLU A 220 16.09 5.44 -7.86
C GLU A 220 14.92 4.91 -8.71
N MET A 221 15.07 3.72 -9.31
CA MET A 221 14.04 3.11 -10.17
C MET A 221 12.78 2.67 -9.40
N ILE A 222 12.89 2.53 -8.09
CA ILE A 222 11.82 2.07 -7.21
C ILE A 222 11.39 3.15 -6.20
N GLN A 223 11.76 4.40 -6.45
CA GLN A 223 11.31 5.54 -5.65
C GLN A 223 9.95 6.06 -6.12
N PRO A 224 9.01 6.33 -5.20
CA PRO A 224 7.77 7.01 -5.54
C PRO A 224 8.02 8.48 -5.85
N ASP A 225 7.18 9.07 -6.70
CA ASP A 225 7.20 10.51 -6.95
C ASP A 225 6.97 11.27 -5.63
N PRO A 226 7.93 12.11 -5.17
CA PRO A 226 7.77 12.91 -3.98
C PRO A 226 6.53 13.81 -4.00
N LYS A 227 6.11 14.31 -5.17
CA LYS A 227 4.91 15.15 -5.33
C LYS A 227 3.65 14.38 -5.01
N PHE A 228 3.54 13.14 -5.52
CA PHE A 228 2.40 12.28 -5.25
C PHE A 228 2.22 12.04 -3.75
N LEU A 229 3.29 11.67 -3.04
CA LEU A 229 3.23 11.41 -1.61
C LEU A 229 3.02 12.68 -0.78
N THR A 230 3.60 13.81 -1.19
CA THR A 230 3.35 15.11 -0.56
C THR A 230 1.86 15.46 -0.61
N ILE A 231 1.23 15.33 -1.78
CA ILE A 231 -0.19 15.62 -1.95
C ILE A 231 -1.03 14.62 -1.14
N PHE A 232 -0.76 13.32 -1.27
CA PHE A 232 -1.51 12.27 -0.59
C PHE A 232 -1.48 12.43 0.94
N PHE A 233 -0.28 12.55 1.54
CA PHE A 233 -0.15 12.73 2.98
C PHE A 233 -0.56 14.12 3.46
N GLY A 234 -0.43 15.15 2.62
CA GLY A 234 -0.96 16.49 2.91
C GLY A 234 -2.48 16.49 3.06
N ILE A 235 -3.20 15.79 2.17
CA ILE A 235 -4.66 15.62 2.27
C ILE A 235 -5.03 14.84 3.53
N LEU A 236 -4.34 13.73 3.83
CA LEU A 236 -4.59 12.95 5.06
C LEU A 236 -4.37 13.80 6.32
N CYS A 237 -3.29 14.58 6.36
CA CYS A 237 -2.99 15.48 7.48
C CYS A 237 -4.11 16.49 7.69
N ALA A 238 -4.54 17.18 6.63
CA ALA A 238 -5.61 18.18 6.70
C ALA A 238 -6.93 17.57 7.21
N GLN A 239 -7.27 16.36 6.77
CA GLN A 239 -8.47 15.67 7.24
C GLN A 239 -8.39 15.28 8.71
N HIS A 240 -7.23 14.82 9.18
CA HIS A 240 -7.06 14.51 10.59
C HIS A 240 -7.10 15.75 11.47
N VAL A 241 -6.61 16.90 10.99
CA VAL A 241 -6.79 18.20 11.68
C VAL A 241 -8.28 18.56 11.79
N ALA A 242 -9.06 18.38 10.72
CA ALA A 242 -10.50 18.59 10.76
C ALA A 242 -11.19 17.66 11.79
N ASN A 243 -10.88 16.36 11.74
CA ASN A 243 -11.39 15.37 12.69
C ASN A 243 -10.99 15.70 14.14
N TYR A 244 -9.78 16.20 14.36
CA TYR A 244 -9.30 16.60 15.68
C TYR A 244 -10.15 17.75 16.26
N ASN A 245 -10.43 18.77 15.44
CA ASN A 245 -11.25 19.91 15.84
C ASN A 245 -12.67 19.49 16.18
N GLU A 246 -13.27 18.57 15.41
CA GLU A 246 -14.59 18.00 15.70
C GLU A 246 -14.62 17.22 17.03
N LEU A 247 -13.57 16.48 17.35
CA LEU A 247 -13.47 15.74 18.61
C LEU A 247 -13.29 16.67 19.82
N GLN A 248 -12.52 17.75 19.66
CA GLN A 248 -12.33 18.76 20.71
C GLN A 248 -13.62 19.54 20.99
N GLY A 249 -14.37 19.92 19.95
CA GLY A 249 -15.62 20.67 20.11
C GLY A 249 -16.80 19.88 20.72
N ARG A 250 -16.63 18.59 21.00
CA ARG A 250 -17.63 17.73 21.67
C ARG A 250 -17.43 17.62 23.19
N HIS A 251 -16.38 18.22 23.73
CA HIS A 251 -16.06 18.27 25.16
C HIS A 251 -16.25 19.67 25.72
#